data_AF-A0A132GQC7-F1
#
_entry.id   AF-A0A132GQC7-F1
#
_cell.length_a   1.000
_cell.length_b   1.000
_cell.length_c   1.000
_cell.angle_alpha   90.00
_cell.angle_beta   90.00
_cell.angle_gamma   90.00
#
_symmetry.space_group_name_H-M   'P 1'
#
loop_
_entity.id
_entity.type
_entity.pdbx_description
1 polymer ?
#
loop_
_entity_poly.entity_id
_entity_poly.type
_entity_poly.pdbx_seq_one_letter_code
_entity_poly.pdbx_strand_id
1 'polypeptide(L)'
;DNRLCLFTLSETGDLPGRVSTDTRYERLSTDRSDCRLSFASPVGLLLPCNHIYNQYVILDNSDDNLQRFEKTARNMQSLSRYSRSNAINKEWIDEYLNEAHSQGLVSVRAHYDVIAWSDDAEELKHAKNDIGSQLASMECMPRHNTVDCPTLYWAGIPGNEADFPAEESFYTFIEPAVCLFTEETNYRSSLSPFGIKMVDRLTGKPLHIDISDLPMKKGITTNRNKFVLGPSGSGKSFFMNHLVRQYYEQGTHVVLVDTGNSYQGLCSMIHRKTHGQDGIYYTYTEEHPISFNPFYTDDFVFDVEKKDSIVTLLITLWKSDDQPVSKTESGELGSAVAAYIELIRADRTVVPCFDTFYEYMRDVYRQQMQERDIKVEKADFNIDNFLTTLRQYYRGGRYDFLLNSKENIDLLSKRFIVFEIDSIKDNKELFPVVTIIIMEAFINKMRRLKGVRKQLIIEEAWKALTSTNMAEYMRYMYKTVRKYFGEAIVVTQEVDDIISSPIVKESIINNSDCKILLDQRKYMNKFDQIQALLGLTDKEKAQVLSINMANNPSRHYKEVWIGLGGTQSAVYATEVSPEEYLAYTTEETEKVEVYRLAEQ
;
A
#
# COMPACT_ATOMS: atom_id res chain seq x y z
N ASP A 1 35.13 -23.37 -7.33
CA ASP A 1 34.52 -24.69 -7.19
C ASP A 1 33.73 -24.71 -5.89
N ASN A 2 32.40 -24.56 -6.00
CA ASN A 2 31.54 -24.52 -4.83
C ASN A 2 31.63 -25.85 -4.08
N ARG A 3 31.79 -25.81 -2.76
CA ARG A 3 31.72 -26.98 -1.90
C ARG A 3 30.27 -27.21 -1.49
N LEU A 4 29.78 -28.44 -1.64
CA LEU A 4 28.40 -28.81 -1.30
C LEU A 4 28.33 -29.46 0.09
N CYS A 5 27.22 -29.24 0.78
CA CYS A 5 26.83 -29.94 1.99
C CYS A 5 25.38 -30.40 1.82
N LEU A 6 25.14 -31.71 2.01
CA LEU A 6 23.84 -32.34 1.82
C LEU A 6 23.36 -32.94 3.14
N PHE A 7 22.11 -32.66 3.50
CA PHE A 7 21.37 -33.37 4.54
C PHE A 7 20.14 -34.02 3.95
N THR A 8 19.89 -35.29 4.30
CA THR A 8 18.76 -36.06 3.79
C THR A 8 17.79 -36.43 4.91
N LEU A 9 16.50 -36.50 4.56
CA LEU A 9 15.43 -37.11 5.33
C LEU A 9 14.90 -38.28 4.49
N SER A 10 15.61 -39.40 4.58
CA SER A 10 15.39 -40.59 3.75
C SER A 10 15.03 -41.85 4.54
N GLU A 11 15.21 -41.84 5.86
CA GLU A 11 14.83 -42.95 6.74
C GLU A 11 13.74 -42.55 7.72
N THR A 12 12.85 -43.48 8.07
CA THR A 12 11.77 -43.23 9.02
C THR A 12 12.26 -42.84 10.42
N GLY A 13 13.48 -43.24 10.79
CA GLY A 13 14.13 -42.84 12.04
C GLY A 13 14.61 -41.38 12.06
N ASP A 14 14.77 -40.76 10.89
CA ASP A 14 15.20 -39.36 10.76
C ASP A 14 14.03 -38.38 10.86
N LEU A 15 12.80 -38.88 10.81
CA LEU A 15 11.56 -38.10 10.78
C LEU A 15 11.03 -37.81 12.19
N PRO A 16 10.23 -36.75 12.36
CA PRO A 16 9.60 -36.43 13.63
C PRO A 16 8.49 -37.42 13.96
N GLY A 17 8.15 -37.54 15.24
CA GLY A 17 7.05 -38.41 15.67
C GLY A 17 5.67 -37.96 15.18
N ARG A 18 5.53 -36.69 14.79
CA ARG A 18 4.32 -36.10 14.19
C ARG A 18 4.70 -35.01 13.20
N VAL A 19 3.88 -34.85 12.17
CA VAL A 19 3.93 -33.73 11.22
C VAL A 19 2.62 -32.94 11.27
N SER A 20 2.65 -31.67 10.88
CA SER A 20 1.48 -30.81 10.74
C SER A 20 1.51 -30.06 9.41
N THR A 21 0.37 -29.51 9.00
CA THR A 21 0.28 -28.64 7.83
C THR A 21 1.08 -27.35 8.00
N ASP A 22 1.07 -26.81 9.22
CA ASP A 22 1.65 -25.53 9.56
C ASP A 22 2.14 -25.51 11.01
N THR A 23 2.98 -24.53 11.32
CA THR A 23 3.50 -24.24 12.65
C THR A 23 3.36 -22.75 12.94
N ARG A 24 3.25 -22.41 14.22
CA ARG A 24 3.19 -21.02 14.69
C ARG A 24 4.59 -20.42 14.70
N TYR A 25 4.81 -19.37 13.92
CA TYR A 25 6.06 -18.62 13.96
C TYR A 25 6.00 -17.53 15.03
N GLU A 26 6.53 -17.84 16.21
CA GLU A 26 6.42 -17.00 17.41
C GLU A 26 6.89 -15.56 17.21
N ARG A 27 8.00 -15.35 16.48
CA ARG A 27 8.60 -14.02 16.29
C ARG A 27 7.68 -13.02 15.59
N LEU A 28 6.71 -13.50 14.81
CA LEU A 28 5.74 -12.68 14.07
C LEU A 28 4.29 -12.89 14.54
N SER A 29 4.09 -13.71 15.57
CA SER A 29 2.77 -13.97 16.15
C SER A 29 2.51 -13.05 17.34
N THR A 30 1.23 -12.88 17.67
CA THR A 30 0.76 -12.14 18.85
C THR A 30 -0.25 -12.99 19.60
N ASP A 31 -0.66 -12.56 20.79
CA ASP A 31 -1.74 -13.23 21.55
C ASP A 31 -3.10 -13.22 20.82
N ARG A 32 -3.26 -12.35 19.81
CA ARG A 32 -4.51 -12.20 19.05
C ARG A 32 -4.40 -12.65 17.59
N SER A 33 -3.23 -13.11 17.16
CA SER A 33 -3.01 -13.54 15.78
C SER A 33 -1.80 -14.45 15.65
N ASP A 34 -2.00 -15.58 14.98
CA ASP A 34 -0.90 -16.48 14.65
C ASP A 34 -0.37 -16.19 13.25
N CYS A 35 0.93 -15.93 13.14
CA CYS A 35 1.64 -16.03 11.87
C CYS A 35 1.98 -17.51 11.65
N ARG A 36 1.18 -18.20 10.84
CA ARG A 36 1.42 -19.61 10.50
C ARG A 36 2.35 -19.72 9.30
N LEU A 37 3.31 -20.61 9.38
CA LEU A 37 4.21 -21.00 8.29
C LEU A 37 4.13 -22.51 8.08
N SER A 38 4.51 -23.00 6.91
CA SER A 38 4.64 -24.43 6.63
C SER A 38 5.51 -25.13 7.67
N PHE A 39 5.22 -26.40 7.95
CA PHE A 39 6.01 -27.19 8.90
C PHE A 39 7.50 -27.29 8.49
N ALA A 40 7.79 -27.31 7.19
CA ALA A 40 9.14 -27.29 6.65
C ALA A 40 9.77 -25.90 6.48
N SER A 41 9.09 -24.82 6.92
CA SER A 41 9.64 -23.46 6.85
C SER A 41 11.03 -23.26 7.49
N PRO A 42 11.44 -24.00 8.57
CA PRO A 42 12.80 -23.93 9.13
C PRO A 42 13.92 -24.20 8.12
N VAL A 43 13.71 -25.16 7.20
CA VAL A 43 14.68 -25.56 6.17
C VAL A 43 14.43 -24.93 4.80
N GLY A 44 13.37 -24.13 4.70
CA GLY A 44 13.06 -23.30 3.54
C GLY A 44 13.41 -21.83 3.79
N LEU A 45 12.40 -20.97 3.80
CA LEU A 45 12.58 -19.52 3.84
C LEU A 45 13.34 -19.00 5.08
N LEU A 46 13.31 -19.74 6.20
CA LEU A 46 13.96 -19.32 7.46
C LEU A 46 15.45 -19.71 7.54
N LEU A 47 15.95 -20.53 6.61
CA LEU A 47 17.34 -20.98 6.61
C LEU A 47 18.26 -19.89 6.01
N PRO A 48 19.16 -19.26 6.80
CA PRO A 48 19.88 -18.05 6.40
C PRO A 48 21.16 -18.34 5.62
N CYS A 49 21.11 -19.25 4.64
CA CYS A 49 22.25 -19.59 3.78
C CYS A 49 21.80 -19.88 2.35
N ASN A 50 22.75 -19.96 1.42
CA ASN A 50 22.47 -20.41 0.06
C ASN A 50 22.15 -21.90 0.08
N HIS A 51 20.89 -22.24 -0.18
CA HIS A 51 20.42 -23.62 -0.15
C HIS A 51 19.33 -23.89 -1.18
N ILE A 52 19.12 -25.18 -1.45
CA ILE A 52 17.98 -25.74 -2.18
C ILE A 52 17.36 -26.78 -1.25
N TYR A 53 16.05 -26.70 -1.06
CA TYR A 53 15.26 -27.72 -0.38
C TYR A 53 14.48 -28.53 -1.41
N ASN A 54 14.93 -29.75 -1.68
CA ASN A 54 14.28 -30.64 -2.63
C ASN A 54 13.21 -31.48 -1.92
N GLN A 55 12.07 -31.64 -2.58
CA GLN A 55 10.88 -32.30 -2.03
C GLN A 55 10.36 -33.29 -3.07
N TYR A 56 10.45 -34.59 -2.79
CA TYR A 56 10.07 -35.65 -3.72
C TYR A 56 8.93 -36.47 -3.16
N VAL A 57 7.94 -36.71 -4.01
CA VAL A 57 6.88 -37.70 -3.79
C VAL A 57 6.87 -38.62 -5.01
N ILE A 58 7.20 -39.88 -4.78
CA ILE A 58 7.29 -40.91 -5.81
C ILE A 58 5.99 -41.72 -5.76
N LEU A 59 5.19 -41.57 -6.81
CA LEU A 59 3.91 -42.23 -6.98
C LEU A 59 4.12 -43.64 -7.55
N ASP A 60 4.37 -44.60 -6.66
CA ASP A 60 4.44 -46.02 -7.03
C ASP A 60 3.04 -46.66 -7.11
N ASN A 61 2.99 -47.94 -7.48
CA ASN A 61 1.78 -48.74 -7.34
C ASN A 61 1.53 -49.08 -5.86
N SER A 62 0.57 -48.39 -5.26
CA SER A 62 0.18 -48.58 -3.85
C SER A 62 -0.18 -50.03 -3.52
N ASP A 63 -0.90 -50.74 -4.40
CA ASP A 63 -1.30 -52.13 -4.14
C ASP A 63 -0.09 -53.06 -4.06
N ASP A 64 0.91 -52.84 -4.91
CA ASP A 64 2.16 -53.62 -4.90
C ASP A 64 2.96 -53.35 -3.62
N ASN A 65 2.98 -52.10 -3.14
CA ASN A 65 3.64 -51.71 -1.89
C ASN A 65 2.98 -52.41 -0.68
N LEU A 66 1.65 -52.35 -0.58
CA LEU A 66 0.92 -53.01 0.51
C LEU A 66 1.13 -54.53 0.50
N GLN A 67 1.09 -55.18 -0.67
CA GLN A 67 1.38 -56.62 -0.78
C GLN A 67 2.81 -56.97 -0.32
N ARG A 68 3.80 -56.12 -0.62
CA ARG A 68 5.18 -56.29 -0.13
C ARG A 68 5.25 -56.18 1.39
N PHE A 69 4.55 -55.23 1.99
CA PHE A 69 4.49 -55.06 3.44
C PHE A 69 3.80 -56.24 4.13
N GLU A 70 2.68 -56.74 3.60
CA GLU A 70 2.01 -57.94 4.12
C GLU A 70 2.93 -59.17 4.11
N LYS A 71 3.70 -59.34 3.03
CA LYS A 71 4.69 -60.43 2.95
C LYS A 71 5.80 -60.25 3.99
N THR A 72 6.23 -59.01 4.20
CA THR A 72 7.28 -58.66 5.18
C THR A 72 6.81 -58.90 6.61
N ALA A 73 5.59 -58.47 6.96
CA ALA A 73 4.97 -58.71 8.27
C ALA A 73 4.82 -60.21 8.57
N ARG A 74 4.39 -61.02 7.59
CA ARG A 74 4.31 -62.49 7.73
C ARG A 74 5.68 -63.12 7.99
N ASN A 75 6.72 -62.69 7.28
CA ASN A 75 8.07 -63.16 7.51
C ASN A 75 8.57 -62.79 8.91
N MET A 76 8.34 -61.55 9.35
CA MET A 76 8.72 -61.08 10.68
C MET A 76 7.96 -61.83 11.79
N GLN A 77 6.70 -62.22 11.58
CA GLN A 77 5.93 -63.04 12.53
C GLN A 77 6.58 -64.41 12.78
N SER A 78 7.19 -65.01 11.75
CA SER A 78 7.90 -66.28 11.92
C SER A 78 9.19 -66.15 12.74
N LEU A 79 9.79 -64.94 12.76
CA LEU A 79 11.07 -64.64 13.41
C LEU A 79 10.92 -63.86 14.74
N SER A 80 9.73 -63.38 15.08
CA SER A 80 9.46 -62.53 16.26
C SER A 80 9.68 -63.25 17.60
N ARG A 81 9.65 -64.59 17.60
CA ARG A 81 9.99 -65.40 18.79
C ARG A 81 11.47 -65.29 19.19
N TYR A 82 12.34 -64.87 18.29
CA TYR A 82 13.80 -64.83 18.48
C TYR A 82 14.36 -63.41 18.65
N SER A 83 13.59 -62.37 18.34
CA SER A 83 14.00 -60.98 18.56
C SER A 83 12.82 -60.06 18.87
N ARG A 84 12.94 -59.29 19.95
CA ARG A 84 11.98 -58.25 20.33
C ARG A 84 11.89 -57.13 19.30
N SER A 85 12.99 -56.82 18.58
CA SER A 85 12.99 -55.79 17.52
C SER A 85 12.09 -56.20 16.34
N ASN A 86 12.11 -57.49 15.97
CA ASN A 86 11.26 -58.00 14.89
C ASN A 86 9.77 -57.99 15.26
N ALA A 87 9.44 -58.16 16.55
CA ALA A 87 8.07 -58.04 17.01
C ALA A 87 7.55 -56.59 16.88
N ILE A 88 8.36 -55.61 17.28
CA ILE A 88 8.03 -54.17 17.19
C ILE A 88 7.89 -53.72 15.73
N ASN A 89 8.85 -54.07 14.86
CA ASN A 89 8.78 -53.70 13.45
C ASN A 89 7.55 -54.29 12.76
N LYS A 90 7.16 -55.52 13.14
CA LYS A 90 5.93 -56.13 12.63
C LYS A 90 4.69 -55.33 13.06
N GLU A 91 4.62 -54.93 14.32
CA GLU A 91 3.52 -54.12 14.86
C GLU A 91 3.36 -52.81 14.06
N TRP A 92 4.45 -52.11 13.77
CA TRP A 92 4.42 -50.90 12.94
C TRP A 92 3.96 -51.15 11.49
N ILE A 93 4.39 -52.25 10.87
CA ILE A 93 3.91 -52.61 9.53
C ILE A 93 2.42 -52.94 9.55
N ASP A 94 1.96 -53.70 10.56
CA ASP A 94 0.55 -54.03 10.72
C ASP A 94 -0.28 -52.74 10.94
N GLU A 95 0.22 -51.77 11.73
CA GLU A 95 -0.40 -50.45 11.89
C GLU A 95 -0.50 -49.69 10.56
N TYR A 96 0.59 -49.60 9.80
CA TYR A 96 0.61 -48.95 8.48
C TYR A 96 -0.41 -49.57 7.52
N LEU A 97 -0.44 -50.91 7.43
CA LEU A 97 -1.38 -51.63 6.57
C LEU A 97 -2.84 -51.37 6.99
N ASN A 98 -3.11 -51.42 8.30
CA ASN A 98 -4.45 -51.15 8.83
C ASN A 98 -4.90 -49.72 8.50
N GLU A 99 -4.01 -48.74 8.63
CA GLU A 99 -4.32 -47.35 8.30
C GLU A 99 -4.59 -47.17 6.80
N ALA A 100 -3.73 -47.73 5.95
CA ALA A 100 -3.89 -47.72 4.50
C ALA A 100 -5.27 -48.27 4.07
N HIS A 101 -5.67 -49.44 4.59
CA HIS A 101 -6.94 -50.07 4.23
C HIS A 101 -8.16 -49.39 4.86
N SER A 102 -8.06 -48.99 6.14
CA SER A 102 -9.22 -48.43 6.86
C SER A 102 -9.59 -47.03 6.40
N GLN A 103 -8.61 -46.21 6.03
CA GLN A 103 -8.81 -44.84 5.58
C GLN A 103 -8.71 -44.70 4.05
N GLY A 104 -8.29 -45.74 3.33
CA GLY A 104 -8.12 -45.72 1.88
C GLY A 104 -6.95 -44.85 1.41
N LEU A 105 -5.87 -44.79 2.20
CA LEU A 105 -4.71 -43.96 1.91
C LEU A 105 -3.82 -44.59 0.83
N VAL A 106 -3.20 -43.73 0.03
CA VAL A 106 -2.29 -44.15 -1.05
C VAL A 106 -0.88 -44.24 -0.52
N SER A 107 -0.27 -45.43 -0.59
CA SER A 107 1.12 -45.67 -0.22
C SER A 107 2.06 -45.08 -1.27
N VAL A 108 2.90 -44.15 -0.85
CA VAL A 108 3.91 -43.47 -1.71
C VAL A 108 5.29 -43.56 -1.07
N ARG A 109 6.33 -43.28 -1.85
CA ARG A 109 7.66 -43.00 -1.29
C ARG A 109 7.93 -41.50 -1.26
N ALA A 110 8.62 -41.05 -0.24
CA ALA A 110 9.01 -39.66 -0.08
C ALA A 110 10.51 -39.53 0.20
N HIS A 111 11.07 -38.39 -0.20
CA HIS A 111 12.42 -37.96 0.12
C HIS A 111 12.45 -36.45 0.25
N TYR A 112 13.27 -35.96 1.17
CA TYR A 112 13.56 -34.55 1.30
C TYR A 112 15.03 -34.36 1.54
N ASP A 113 15.60 -33.32 0.94
CA ASP A 113 16.98 -32.97 1.21
C ASP A 113 17.23 -31.48 1.15
N VAL A 114 18.23 -31.06 1.93
CA VAL A 114 18.74 -29.70 1.94
C VAL A 114 20.16 -29.72 1.42
N ILE A 115 20.37 -29.07 0.26
CA ILE A 115 21.68 -28.86 -0.35
C ILE A 115 22.08 -27.41 -0.10
N ALA A 116 23.16 -27.18 0.64
CA ALA A 116 23.79 -25.87 0.75
C ALA A 116 25.16 -25.83 0.09
N TRP A 117 25.57 -24.63 -0.31
CA TRP A 117 26.87 -24.41 -0.95
C TRP A 117 27.52 -23.10 -0.53
N SER A 118 28.85 -23.10 -0.51
CA SER A 118 29.67 -21.89 -0.48
C SER A 118 31.04 -22.16 -1.12
N ASP A 119 31.65 -21.10 -1.63
CA ASP A 119 33.08 -21.09 -2.02
C ASP A 119 33.99 -20.93 -0.79
N ASP A 120 33.47 -20.41 0.32
CA ASP A 120 34.19 -20.23 1.59
C ASP A 120 33.97 -21.42 2.53
N ALA A 121 35.07 -21.91 3.10
CA ALA A 121 35.07 -23.10 3.95
C ALA A 121 34.38 -22.87 5.31
N GLU A 122 34.55 -21.70 5.90
CA GLU A 122 33.96 -21.35 7.18
C GLU A 122 32.47 -21.03 7.00
N GLU A 123 32.08 -20.34 5.93
CA GLU A 123 30.66 -20.14 5.60
C GLU A 123 29.92 -21.47 5.41
N LEU A 124 30.52 -22.43 4.70
CA LEU A 124 29.92 -23.75 4.52
C LEU A 124 29.76 -24.49 5.85
N LYS A 125 30.74 -24.34 6.76
CA LYS A 125 30.68 -24.93 8.10
C LYS A 125 29.57 -24.30 8.94
N HIS A 126 29.37 -22.97 8.83
CA HIS A 126 28.23 -22.29 9.44
C HIS A 126 26.91 -22.79 8.86
N ALA A 127 26.77 -22.83 7.53
CA ALA A 127 25.57 -23.34 6.85
C ALA A 127 25.24 -24.78 7.29
N LYS A 128 26.25 -25.65 7.41
CA LYS A 128 26.09 -27.02 7.90
C LYS A 128 25.49 -27.07 9.31
N ASN A 129 25.99 -26.23 10.22
CA ASN A 129 25.48 -26.17 11.60
C ASN A 129 24.06 -25.61 11.63
N ASP A 130 23.77 -24.60 10.82
CA ASP A 130 22.44 -23.99 10.73
C ASP A 130 21.40 -24.98 10.21
N ILE A 131 21.72 -25.74 9.13
CA ILE A 131 20.83 -26.78 8.61
C ILE A 131 20.53 -27.84 9.68
N GLY A 132 21.58 -28.34 10.36
CA GLY A 132 21.42 -29.32 11.42
C GLY A 132 20.52 -28.81 12.56
N SER A 133 20.67 -27.54 12.93
CA SER A 133 19.84 -26.87 13.94
C SER A 133 18.38 -26.71 13.49
N GLN A 134 18.13 -26.30 12.23
CA GLN A 134 16.78 -26.14 11.70
C GLN A 134 16.05 -27.47 11.55
N LEU A 135 16.73 -28.52 11.07
CA LEU A 135 16.17 -29.88 11.02
C LEU A 135 15.81 -30.39 12.43
N ALA A 136 16.69 -30.18 13.41
CA ALA A 136 16.41 -30.55 14.80
C ALA A 136 15.21 -29.76 15.39
N SER A 137 15.01 -28.51 14.96
CA SER A 137 13.83 -27.72 15.38
C SER A 137 12.51 -28.25 14.82
N MET A 138 12.57 -28.99 13.72
CA MET A 138 11.45 -29.77 13.17
C MET A 138 11.33 -31.16 13.81
N GLU A 139 12.09 -31.44 14.88
CA GLU A 139 12.23 -32.76 15.51
C GLU A 139 12.77 -33.86 14.57
N CYS A 140 13.41 -33.47 13.48
CA CYS A 140 14.08 -34.41 12.57
C CYS A 140 15.51 -34.70 13.06
N MET A 141 16.03 -35.90 12.80
CA MET A 141 17.44 -36.19 13.02
C MET A 141 18.27 -35.77 11.79
N PRO A 142 19.21 -34.83 11.92
CA PRO A 142 19.97 -34.34 10.78
C PRO A 142 21.01 -35.38 10.33
N ARG A 143 20.76 -36.03 9.19
CA ARG A 143 21.68 -36.95 8.54
C ARG A 143 22.51 -36.25 7.46
N HIS A 144 23.79 -36.06 7.71
CA HIS A 144 24.72 -35.49 6.74
C HIS A 144 25.18 -36.56 5.74
N ASN A 145 24.62 -36.56 4.53
CA ASN A 145 24.94 -37.54 3.50
C ASN A 145 26.17 -37.08 2.69
N THR A 146 27.24 -37.88 2.75
CA THR A 146 28.50 -37.63 2.03
C THR A 146 28.74 -38.57 0.86
N VAL A 147 27.91 -39.59 0.70
CA VAL A 147 28.08 -40.66 -0.28
C VAL A 147 27.24 -40.35 -1.52
N ASP A 148 25.95 -40.08 -1.33
CA ASP A 148 24.99 -39.97 -2.44
C ASP A 148 24.82 -38.55 -2.95
N CYS A 149 25.60 -37.60 -2.43
CA CYS A 149 25.50 -36.18 -2.79
C CYS A 149 25.56 -35.91 -4.31
N PRO A 150 26.49 -36.50 -5.09
CA PRO A 150 26.48 -36.34 -6.54
C PRO A 150 25.20 -36.92 -7.19
N THR A 151 24.79 -38.12 -6.77
CA THR A 151 23.64 -38.83 -7.35
C THR A 151 22.35 -38.06 -7.10
N LEU A 152 22.10 -37.63 -5.86
CA LEU A 152 20.90 -36.87 -5.48
C LEU A 152 20.87 -35.50 -6.16
N TYR A 153 22.02 -34.83 -6.29
CA TYR A 153 22.10 -33.58 -7.04
C TYR A 153 21.67 -33.74 -8.51
N TRP A 154 22.18 -34.78 -9.19
CA TRP A 154 21.81 -35.05 -10.58
C TRP A 154 20.37 -35.54 -10.72
N ALA A 155 19.88 -36.38 -9.80
CA ALA A 155 18.51 -36.88 -9.80
C ALA A 155 17.47 -35.77 -9.57
N GLY A 156 17.84 -34.69 -8.89
CA GLY A 156 16.99 -33.50 -8.68
C GLY A 156 16.80 -32.61 -9.93
N ILE A 157 17.52 -32.88 -11.02
CA ILE A 157 17.36 -32.13 -12.28
C ILE A 157 16.14 -32.68 -13.04
N PRO A 158 15.19 -31.82 -13.47
CA PRO A 158 14.02 -32.26 -14.21
C PRO A 158 14.39 -33.12 -15.44
N GLY A 159 13.83 -34.33 -15.52
CA GLY A 159 14.10 -35.30 -16.58
C GLY A 159 15.15 -36.35 -16.22
N ASN A 160 15.81 -36.24 -15.06
CA ASN A 160 16.80 -37.23 -14.59
C ASN A 160 16.30 -38.04 -13.38
N GLU A 161 15.01 -38.00 -13.07
CA GLU A 161 14.41 -38.66 -11.91
C GLU A 161 14.57 -40.19 -11.89
N ALA A 162 14.84 -40.81 -13.04
CA ALA A 162 15.09 -42.25 -13.14
C ALA A 162 16.38 -42.71 -12.42
N ASP A 163 17.33 -41.79 -12.22
CA ASP A 163 18.58 -42.06 -11.49
C ASP A 163 18.44 -41.87 -9.97
N PHE A 164 17.23 -41.59 -9.47
CA PHE A 164 17.01 -41.38 -8.04
C PHE A 164 17.32 -42.66 -7.23
N PRO A 165 18.22 -42.61 -6.23
CA PRO A 165 18.61 -43.78 -5.45
C PRO A 165 17.44 -44.28 -4.61
N ALA A 166 17.01 -45.52 -4.82
CA ALA A 166 15.81 -46.07 -4.20
C ALA A 166 15.93 -46.19 -2.67
N GLU A 167 17.15 -46.40 -2.17
CA GLU A 167 17.53 -46.46 -0.76
C GLU A 167 17.42 -45.12 -0.04
N GLU A 168 17.49 -44.00 -0.77
CA GLU A 168 17.31 -42.66 -0.21
C GLU A 168 15.84 -42.25 -0.29
N SER A 169 14.91 -43.15 0.05
CA SER A 169 13.50 -42.82 0.16
C SER A 169 12.81 -43.72 1.19
N PHE A 170 11.77 -43.20 1.83
CA PHE A 170 10.97 -43.96 2.79
C PHE A 170 9.51 -44.03 2.35
N TYR A 171 8.79 -45.04 2.83
CA TYR A 171 7.36 -45.18 2.54
C TYR A 171 6.51 -44.40 3.55
N THR A 172 5.49 -43.73 3.03
CA THR A 172 4.53 -42.94 3.81
C THR A 172 3.21 -42.86 3.03
N PHE A 173 2.29 -42.00 3.47
CA PHE A 173 1.08 -41.63 2.73
C PHE A 173 1.22 -40.22 2.15
N ILE A 174 0.31 -39.85 1.26
CA ILE A 174 0.36 -38.54 0.60
C ILE A 174 0.23 -37.41 1.63
N GLU A 175 -0.66 -37.56 2.61
CA GLU A 175 -0.99 -36.51 3.57
C GLU A 175 0.20 -36.15 4.48
N PRO A 176 0.92 -37.09 5.12
CA PRO A 176 2.13 -36.76 5.87
C PRO A 176 3.28 -36.30 4.97
N ALA A 177 3.36 -36.78 3.71
CA ALA A 177 4.40 -36.36 2.78
C ALA A 177 4.27 -34.87 2.43
N VAL A 178 3.06 -34.39 2.13
CA VAL A 178 2.88 -32.98 1.76
C VAL A 178 3.07 -32.03 2.95
N CYS A 179 2.97 -32.49 4.20
CA CYS A 179 3.30 -31.66 5.38
C CYS A 179 4.76 -31.21 5.41
N LEU A 180 5.68 -31.95 4.79
CA LEU A 180 7.10 -31.58 4.70
C LEU A 180 7.39 -30.63 3.53
N PHE A 181 6.36 -30.11 2.85
CA PHE A 181 6.55 -29.16 1.77
C PHE A 181 6.66 -27.72 2.30
N THR A 182 7.47 -26.91 1.64
CA THR A 182 7.52 -25.46 1.89
C THR A 182 6.47 -24.75 1.05
N GLU A 183 5.61 -23.95 1.67
CA GLU A 183 4.55 -23.21 0.98
C GLU A 183 4.88 -21.72 0.77
N GLU A 184 5.94 -21.24 1.41
CA GLU A 184 6.41 -19.87 1.30
C GLU A 184 7.41 -19.70 0.15
N THR A 185 7.44 -18.49 -0.41
CA THR A 185 8.45 -18.08 -1.40
C THR A 185 9.09 -16.78 -0.96
N ASN A 186 10.33 -16.58 -1.40
CA ASN A 186 11.00 -15.29 -1.33
C ASN A 186 10.18 -14.18 -1.97
N TYR A 187 10.33 -12.97 -1.43
CA TYR A 187 9.85 -11.74 -2.06
C TYR A 187 10.43 -11.60 -3.46
N ARG A 188 9.60 -11.09 -4.38
CA ARG A 188 9.98 -10.89 -5.78
C ARG A 188 9.91 -9.43 -6.16
N SER A 189 10.93 -8.97 -6.86
CA SER A 189 10.87 -7.66 -7.50
C SER A 189 9.85 -7.69 -8.64
N SER A 190 9.11 -6.60 -8.78
CA SER A 190 8.23 -6.32 -9.90
C SER A 190 9.05 -6.21 -11.19
N LEU A 191 8.50 -6.69 -12.30
CA LEU A 191 9.05 -6.49 -13.64
C LEU A 191 8.62 -5.13 -14.24
N SER A 192 7.81 -4.36 -13.52
CA SER A 192 7.33 -3.07 -13.99
C SER A 192 8.47 -2.05 -14.06
N PRO A 193 8.54 -1.21 -15.11
CA PRO A 193 9.47 -0.09 -15.15
C PRO A 193 9.14 0.99 -14.11
N PHE A 194 7.90 0.98 -13.60
CA PHE A 194 7.42 1.88 -12.56
C PHE A 194 7.38 1.15 -11.21
N GLY A 195 7.75 1.81 -10.13
CA GLY A 195 7.62 1.23 -8.79
C GLY A 195 8.31 2.02 -7.69
N ILE A 196 8.38 1.44 -6.50
CA ILE A 196 9.09 1.99 -5.36
C ILE A 196 10.09 0.95 -4.85
N LYS A 197 11.25 1.43 -4.43
CA LYS A 197 12.27 0.63 -3.78
C LYS A 197 11.88 0.44 -2.32
N MET A 198 11.76 -0.81 -1.91
CA MET A 198 11.48 -1.24 -0.55
C MET A 198 12.45 -2.36 -0.20
N VAL A 199 12.28 -2.97 0.97
CA VAL A 199 13.17 -4.01 1.44
C VAL A 199 12.38 -5.23 1.91
N ASP A 200 12.90 -6.42 1.62
CA ASP A 200 12.42 -7.66 2.23
C ASP A 200 12.64 -7.62 3.74
N ARG A 201 11.58 -7.88 4.51
CA ARG A 201 11.62 -7.86 5.97
C ARG A 201 12.47 -8.98 6.58
N LEU A 202 12.63 -10.11 5.90
CA LEU A 202 13.37 -11.26 6.42
C LEU A 202 14.87 -11.11 6.21
N THR A 203 15.29 -10.97 4.94
CA THR A 203 16.72 -10.96 4.59
C THR A 203 17.33 -9.56 4.53
N GLY A 204 16.50 -8.52 4.42
CA GLY A 204 16.98 -7.18 4.14
C GLY A 204 17.35 -6.90 2.69
N LYS A 205 17.06 -7.83 1.78
CA LYS A 205 17.33 -7.64 0.36
C LYS A 205 16.49 -6.48 -0.21
N PRO A 206 17.09 -5.53 -0.95
CA PRO A 206 16.34 -4.52 -1.67
C PRO A 206 15.39 -5.12 -2.72
N LEU A 207 14.20 -4.55 -2.82
CA LEU A 207 13.13 -4.96 -3.71
C LEU A 207 12.62 -3.77 -4.51
N HIS A 208 12.37 -3.97 -5.80
CA HIS A 208 11.58 -3.04 -6.60
C HIS A 208 10.13 -3.51 -6.60
N ILE A 209 9.18 -2.72 -6.10
CA ILE A 209 7.77 -3.13 -6.01
C ILE A 209 6.89 -2.17 -6.80
N ASP A 210 5.87 -2.69 -7.48
CA ASP A 210 4.87 -1.86 -8.16
C ASP A 210 3.50 -2.11 -7.55
N ILE A 211 2.94 -1.05 -6.97
CA ILE A 211 1.65 -1.05 -6.29
C ILE A 211 0.56 -0.34 -7.12
N SER A 212 0.85 -0.05 -8.40
CA SER A 212 0.00 0.77 -9.27
C SER A 212 -0.19 0.18 -10.67
N ASP A 213 0.86 -0.04 -11.45
CA ASP A 213 0.69 -0.33 -12.89
C ASP A 213 0.60 -1.82 -13.22
N LEU A 214 1.55 -2.61 -12.74
CA LEU A 214 1.56 -4.05 -12.96
C LEU A 214 0.34 -4.73 -12.31
N PRO A 215 -0.09 -4.38 -11.09
CA PRO A 215 -1.34 -4.90 -10.52
C PRO A 215 -2.55 -4.61 -11.41
N MET A 216 -2.66 -3.40 -11.95
CA MET A 216 -3.74 -3.05 -12.89
C MET A 216 -3.66 -3.82 -14.20
N LYS A 217 -2.46 -3.97 -14.78
CA LYS A 217 -2.26 -4.74 -16.02
C LYS A 217 -2.62 -6.23 -15.86
N LYS A 218 -2.42 -6.78 -14.65
CA LYS A 218 -2.78 -8.16 -14.30
C LYS A 218 -4.24 -8.32 -13.86
N GLY A 219 -5.02 -7.24 -13.77
CA GLY A 219 -6.40 -7.28 -13.28
C GLY A 219 -6.53 -7.53 -11.78
N ILE A 220 -5.46 -7.37 -11.00
CA ILE A 220 -5.48 -7.48 -9.53
C ILE A 220 -6.16 -6.26 -8.92
N THR A 221 -5.91 -5.08 -9.49
CA THR A 221 -6.58 -3.83 -9.12
C THR A 221 -7.28 -3.21 -10.34
N THR A 222 -8.34 -2.46 -10.09
CA THR A 222 -9.16 -1.73 -11.06
C THR A 222 -8.89 -0.22 -11.06
N ASN A 223 -8.25 0.28 -9.99
CA ASN A 223 -7.80 1.65 -9.84
C ASN A 223 -6.44 1.72 -9.11
N ARG A 224 -5.85 2.91 -9.08
CA ARG A 224 -4.55 3.19 -8.43
C ARG A 224 -4.69 3.97 -7.13
N ASN A 225 -5.93 4.23 -6.70
CA ASN A 225 -6.18 5.02 -5.51
C ASN A 225 -5.70 4.24 -4.28
N LYS A 226 -5.24 4.97 -3.27
CA LYS A 226 -4.63 4.38 -2.09
C LYS A 226 -5.26 4.93 -0.82
N PHE A 227 -5.42 4.06 0.15
CA PHE A 227 -5.82 4.44 1.50
C PHE A 227 -4.70 4.05 2.46
N VAL A 228 -4.20 5.02 3.23
CA VAL A 228 -3.08 4.85 4.15
C VAL A 228 -3.55 5.10 5.58
N LEU A 229 -3.40 4.10 6.44
CA LEU A 229 -3.77 4.16 7.85
C LEU A 229 -2.56 3.87 8.74
N GLY A 230 -2.26 4.79 9.65
CA GLY A 230 -1.18 4.61 10.62
C GLY A 230 -1.35 5.53 11.83
N PRO A 231 -1.40 5.00 13.08
CA PRO A 231 -1.44 5.83 14.28
C PRO A 231 -0.29 6.83 14.34
N SER A 232 -0.44 7.87 15.15
CA SER A 232 0.66 8.82 15.42
C SER A 232 1.94 8.09 15.88
N GLY A 233 3.08 8.44 15.29
CA GLY A 233 4.39 7.82 15.56
C GLY A 233 4.63 6.47 14.87
N SER A 234 3.71 5.98 14.01
CA SER A 234 3.90 4.73 13.27
C SER A 234 4.88 4.82 12.09
N GLY A 235 5.33 6.04 11.74
CA GLY A 235 6.18 6.31 10.57
C GLY A 235 5.41 6.66 9.29
N LYS A 236 4.15 7.09 9.41
CA LYS A 236 3.24 7.37 8.28
C LYS A 236 3.83 8.39 7.29
N SER A 237 4.16 9.59 7.76
CA SER A 237 4.69 10.66 6.92
C SER A 237 6.11 10.35 6.41
N PHE A 238 6.88 9.55 7.15
CA PHE A 238 8.20 9.05 6.71
C PHE A 238 8.06 8.10 5.51
N PHE A 239 7.18 7.10 5.62
CA PHE A 239 6.87 6.20 4.50
C PHE A 239 6.30 6.97 3.30
N MET A 240 5.42 7.93 3.54
CA MET A 240 4.84 8.73 2.46
C MET A 240 5.89 9.60 1.76
N ASN A 241 6.80 10.26 2.48
CA ASN A 241 7.92 10.98 1.85
C ASN A 241 8.72 10.06 0.90
N HIS A 242 9.06 8.85 1.36
CA HIS A 242 9.76 7.85 0.55
C HIS A 242 8.98 7.43 -0.71
N LEU A 243 7.68 7.16 -0.56
CA LEU A 243 6.80 6.80 -1.67
C LEU A 243 6.69 7.94 -2.69
N VAL A 244 6.41 9.14 -2.21
CA VAL A 244 6.11 10.30 -3.06
C VAL A 244 7.34 10.79 -3.79
N ARG A 245 8.52 10.79 -3.14
CA ARG A 245 9.80 11.10 -3.81
C ARG A 245 10.00 10.20 -5.02
N GLN A 246 9.84 8.88 -4.87
CA GLN A 246 10.08 7.94 -5.94
C GLN A 246 9.07 8.09 -7.08
N TYR A 247 7.80 8.38 -6.76
CA TYR A 247 6.79 8.72 -7.77
C TYR A 247 7.19 9.99 -8.54
N TYR A 248 7.62 11.03 -7.84
CA TYR A 248 8.09 12.28 -8.45
C TYR A 248 9.28 12.05 -9.38
N GLU A 249 10.30 11.30 -8.94
CA GLU A 249 11.49 10.98 -9.74
C GLU A 249 11.13 10.22 -11.03
N GLN A 250 10.03 9.48 -11.03
CA GLN A 250 9.49 8.77 -12.18
C GLN A 250 8.48 9.58 -13.02
N GLY A 251 8.50 10.91 -12.90
CA GLY A 251 7.72 11.82 -13.75
C GLY A 251 6.28 12.09 -13.28
N THR A 252 5.93 11.70 -12.06
CA THR A 252 4.60 11.99 -11.50
C THR A 252 4.47 13.46 -11.11
N HIS A 253 3.33 14.07 -11.42
CA HIS A 253 2.93 15.35 -10.84
C HIS A 253 2.19 15.12 -9.53
N VAL A 254 2.80 15.53 -8.44
CA VAL A 254 2.30 15.41 -7.06
C VAL A 254 1.71 16.75 -6.62
N VAL A 255 0.46 16.69 -6.16
CA VAL A 255 -0.18 17.74 -5.36
C VAL A 255 -0.47 17.14 -4.00
N LEU A 256 0.14 17.70 -2.96
CA LEU A 256 0.06 17.19 -1.60
C LEU A 256 -0.57 18.25 -0.69
N VAL A 257 -1.49 17.82 0.14
CA VAL A 257 -2.09 18.61 1.22
C VAL A 257 -1.55 18.08 2.53
N ASP A 258 -0.75 18.89 3.19
CA ASP A 258 -0.05 18.57 4.44
C ASP A 258 -0.70 19.29 5.62
N THR A 259 -0.61 18.64 6.78
CA THR A 259 -0.87 19.25 8.08
C THR A 259 0.30 18.87 8.99
N GLY A 260 1.17 19.85 9.28
CA GLY A 260 2.27 19.66 10.23
C GLY A 260 3.68 19.67 9.64
N ASN A 261 3.88 20.23 8.44
CA ASN A 261 5.20 20.45 7.83
C ASN A 261 6.07 19.19 7.69
N SER A 262 5.43 18.04 7.42
CA SER A 262 6.11 16.76 7.25
C SER A 262 6.80 16.63 5.91
N TYR A 263 6.40 17.40 4.89
CA TYR A 263 6.99 17.35 3.54
C TYR A 263 7.88 18.54 3.21
N GLN A 264 8.09 19.47 4.15
CA GLN A 264 8.91 20.67 3.92
C GLN A 264 10.35 20.31 3.51
N GLY A 265 10.96 19.31 4.15
CA GLY A 265 12.32 18.86 3.84
C GLY A 265 12.46 18.32 2.42
N LEU A 266 11.59 17.37 2.03
CA LEU A 266 11.54 16.83 0.67
C LEU A 266 11.24 17.91 -0.38
N CYS A 267 10.26 18.78 -0.11
CA CYS A 267 9.90 19.86 -1.04
C CYS A 267 11.07 20.83 -1.25
N SER A 268 11.75 21.23 -0.18
CA SER A 268 12.93 22.11 -0.23
C SER A 268 14.10 21.47 -0.97
N MET A 269 14.33 20.17 -0.77
CA MET A 269 15.34 19.42 -1.50
C MET A 269 15.06 19.43 -3.01
N ILE A 270 13.82 19.17 -3.43
CA ILE A 270 13.41 19.23 -4.83
C ILE A 270 13.54 20.66 -5.38
N HIS A 271 13.13 21.66 -4.62
CA HIS A 271 13.22 23.06 -5.00
C HIS A 271 14.66 23.48 -5.30
N ARG A 272 15.59 23.18 -4.39
CA ARG A 272 17.01 23.48 -4.55
C ARG A 272 17.62 22.72 -5.71
N LYS A 273 17.36 21.41 -5.83
CA LYS A 273 17.88 20.55 -6.91
C LYS A 273 17.43 21.00 -8.30
N THR A 274 16.24 21.56 -8.40
CA THR A 274 15.65 21.99 -9.69
C THR A 274 15.74 23.50 -9.91
N HIS A 275 16.43 24.24 -9.03
CA HIS A 275 16.54 25.70 -9.08
C HIS A 275 15.17 26.41 -9.19
N GLY A 276 14.19 25.94 -8.41
CA GLY A 276 12.84 26.47 -8.36
C GLY A 276 11.92 26.06 -9.52
N GLN A 277 12.37 25.17 -10.41
CA GLN A 277 11.49 24.61 -11.44
C GLN A 277 10.39 23.72 -10.84
N ASP A 278 10.69 22.94 -9.81
CA ASP A 278 9.75 22.13 -9.02
C ASP A 278 9.91 22.44 -7.51
N GLY A 279 9.13 21.75 -6.65
CA GLY A 279 9.23 21.91 -5.20
C GLY A 279 8.62 23.21 -4.73
N ILE A 280 7.32 23.38 -4.94
CA ILE A 280 6.59 24.56 -4.49
C ILE A 280 5.91 24.25 -3.16
N TYR A 281 6.30 24.99 -2.12
CA TYR A 281 5.73 24.85 -0.79
C TYR A 281 4.86 26.07 -0.49
N TYR A 282 3.55 25.88 -0.47
CA TYR A 282 2.59 26.88 -0.04
C TYR A 282 2.31 26.73 1.44
N THR A 283 2.51 27.81 2.18
CA THR A 283 2.04 27.95 3.55
C THR A 283 1.33 29.29 3.65
N TYR A 284 0.27 29.36 4.45
CA TYR A 284 -0.42 30.62 4.68
C TYR A 284 0.39 31.48 5.65
N THR A 285 0.83 32.66 5.20
CA THR A 285 1.30 33.75 6.06
C THR A 285 0.48 35.01 5.76
N GLU A 286 0.40 35.95 6.72
CA GLU A 286 -0.28 37.23 6.49
C GLU A 286 0.39 38.05 5.37
N GLU A 287 1.71 37.89 5.19
CA GLU A 287 2.52 38.59 4.18
C GLU A 287 2.38 37.95 2.80
N HIS A 288 2.22 36.63 2.74
CA HIS A 288 2.10 35.84 1.51
C HIS A 288 0.89 34.90 1.59
N PRO A 289 -0.34 35.44 1.48
CA PRO A 289 -1.52 34.61 1.50
C PRO A 289 -1.59 33.73 0.25
N ILE A 290 -2.12 32.53 0.42
CA ILE A 290 -2.49 31.67 -0.71
C ILE A 290 -3.61 32.39 -1.46
N SER A 291 -3.35 32.76 -2.71
CA SER A 291 -4.31 33.45 -3.58
C SER A 291 -4.40 32.75 -4.93
N PHE A 292 -5.55 32.88 -5.58
CA PHE A 292 -5.82 32.23 -6.86
C PHE A 292 -6.87 33.04 -7.65
N ASN A 293 -7.01 32.78 -8.95
CA ASN A 293 -8.06 33.41 -9.76
C ASN A 293 -8.90 32.32 -10.46
N PRO A 294 -10.15 32.08 -10.01
CA PRO A 294 -11.00 31.02 -10.55
C PRO A 294 -11.46 31.28 -11.99
N PHE A 295 -11.46 32.54 -12.42
CA PHE A 295 -11.82 32.92 -13.77
C PHE A 295 -10.62 33.02 -14.72
N TYR A 296 -9.41 32.65 -14.27
CA TYR A 296 -8.23 32.63 -15.12
C TYR A 296 -8.07 31.28 -15.86
N THR A 297 -7.80 31.36 -17.17
CA THR A 297 -7.29 30.27 -18.01
C THR A 297 -6.43 30.89 -19.12
N ASP A 298 -5.25 30.32 -19.39
CA ASP A 298 -4.32 30.89 -20.39
C ASP A 298 -4.91 30.97 -21.81
N ASP A 299 -5.80 30.02 -22.13
CA ASP A 299 -6.44 29.83 -23.43
C ASP A 299 -7.88 30.34 -23.49
N PHE A 300 -8.43 30.86 -22.39
CA PHE A 300 -9.84 31.26 -22.24
C PHE A 300 -10.83 30.12 -22.55
N VAL A 301 -10.41 28.87 -22.30
CA VAL A 301 -11.24 27.67 -22.47
C VAL A 301 -11.81 27.27 -21.11
N PHE A 302 -13.14 27.33 -21.00
CA PHE A 302 -13.90 26.91 -19.82
C PHE A 302 -14.79 25.73 -20.19
N ASP A 303 -14.32 24.51 -19.92
CA ASP A 303 -15.11 23.30 -20.08
C ASP A 303 -16.24 23.21 -19.02
N VAL A 304 -17.13 22.24 -19.17
CA VAL A 304 -18.28 22.06 -18.26
C VAL A 304 -17.82 21.91 -16.81
N GLU A 305 -16.74 21.16 -16.58
CA GLU A 305 -16.27 20.87 -15.24
C GLU A 305 -15.57 22.07 -14.58
N LYS A 306 -14.88 22.93 -15.36
CA LYS A 306 -14.37 24.21 -14.88
C LYS A 306 -15.52 25.16 -14.51
N LYS A 307 -16.61 25.17 -15.27
CA LYS A 307 -17.80 25.95 -14.90
C LYS A 307 -18.41 25.41 -13.61
N ASP A 308 -18.58 24.10 -13.50
CA ASP A 308 -19.12 23.45 -12.30
C ASP A 308 -18.22 23.68 -11.07
N SER A 309 -16.90 23.72 -11.25
CA SER A 309 -15.96 24.02 -10.15
C SER A 309 -16.08 25.46 -9.68
N ILE A 310 -16.21 26.43 -10.60
CA ILE A 310 -16.48 27.84 -10.25
C ILE A 310 -17.82 27.97 -9.53
N VAL A 311 -18.87 27.30 -10.02
CA VAL A 311 -20.21 27.31 -9.40
C VAL A 311 -20.14 26.77 -7.98
N THR A 312 -19.44 25.66 -7.78
CA THR A 312 -19.31 25.08 -6.44
C THR A 312 -18.46 25.95 -5.53
N LEU A 313 -17.40 26.58 -6.06
CA LEU A 313 -16.63 27.56 -5.31
C LEU A 313 -17.55 28.66 -4.77
N LEU A 314 -18.32 29.28 -5.67
CA LEU A 314 -19.23 30.37 -5.30
C LEU A 314 -20.32 29.91 -4.32
N ILE A 315 -20.86 28.69 -4.48
CA ILE A 315 -21.79 28.09 -3.51
C ILE A 315 -21.15 27.95 -2.13
N THR A 316 -19.92 27.43 -2.08
CA THR A 316 -19.20 27.16 -0.82
C THR A 316 -18.85 28.46 -0.10
N LEU A 317 -18.58 29.53 -0.83
CA LEU A 317 -18.34 30.87 -0.27
C LEU A 317 -19.63 31.57 0.15
N TRP A 318 -20.76 31.23 -0.47
CA TRP A 318 -22.05 31.87 -0.20
C TRP A 318 -22.82 31.20 0.95
N LYS A 319 -22.75 29.87 1.06
CA LYS A 319 -23.58 29.07 1.97
C LYS A 319 -22.71 28.34 2.99
N SER A 320 -23.14 28.39 4.25
CA SER A 320 -22.58 27.56 5.32
C SER A 320 -23.11 26.13 5.22
N ASP A 321 -22.44 25.17 5.87
CA ASP A 321 -22.83 23.75 5.87
C ASP A 321 -24.27 23.50 6.35
N ASP A 322 -24.80 24.39 7.19
CA ASP A 322 -26.16 24.30 7.74
C ASP A 322 -27.25 24.79 6.76
N GLN A 323 -26.86 25.34 5.62
CA GLN A 323 -27.77 25.90 4.61
C GLN A 323 -27.76 25.03 3.35
N PRO A 324 -28.76 24.16 3.15
CA PRO A 324 -28.84 23.35 1.95
C PRO A 324 -29.05 24.24 0.72
N VAL A 325 -28.32 23.93 -0.35
CA VAL A 325 -28.44 24.64 -1.63
C VAL A 325 -29.57 24.04 -2.44
N SER A 326 -30.51 24.88 -2.90
CA SER A 326 -31.59 24.41 -3.76
C SER A 326 -31.09 24.14 -5.17
N LYS A 327 -31.78 23.25 -5.92
CA LYS A 327 -31.48 23.04 -7.35
C LYS A 327 -31.59 24.33 -8.15
N THR A 328 -32.52 25.21 -7.77
CA THR A 328 -32.71 26.51 -8.41
C THR A 328 -31.54 27.45 -8.15
N GLU A 329 -31.04 27.51 -6.91
CA GLU A 329 -29.86 28.31 -6.56
C GLU A 329 -28.63 27.86 -7.33
N SER A 330 -28.39 26.55 -7.40
CA SER A 330 -27.28 26.00 -8.18
C SER A 330 -27.44 26.25 -9.68
N GLY A 331 -28.65 26.13 -10.22
CA GLY A 331 -28.94 26.35 -11.64
C GLY A 331 -28.79 27.82 -12.06
N GLU A 332 -29.25 28.74 -11.22
CA GLU A 332 -29.10 30.19 -11.46
C GLU A 332 -27.65 30.63 -11.39
N LEU A 333 -26.90 30.13 -10.41
CA LEU A 333 -25.48 30.43 -10.33
C LEU A 333 -24.70 29.84 -11.51
N GLY A 334 -25.07 28.65 -11.99
CA GLY A 334 -24.54 28.08 -13.22
C GLY A 334 -24.82 28.96 -14.45
N SER A 335 -26.04 29.50 -14.55
CA SER A 335 -26.43 30.41 -15.62
C SER A 335 -25.65 31.74 -15.56
N ALA A 336 -25.47 32.30 -14.37
CA ALA A 336 -24.66 33.49 -14.13
C ALA A 336 -23.19 33.30 -14.54
N VAL A 337 -22.57 32.20 -14.10
CA VAL A 337 -21.18 31.85 -14.45
C VAL A 337 -21.03 31.66 -15.96
N ALA A 338 -21.99 30.97 -16.61
CA ALA A 338 -21.98 30.78 -18.06
C ALA A 338 -22.05 32.12 -18.81
N ALA A 339 -22.98 33.00 -18.43
CA ALA A 339 -23.16 34.31 -19.07
C ALA A 339 -21.94 35.24 -18.87
N TYR A 340 -21.35 35.24 -17.68
CA TYR A 340 -20.12 35.99 -17.43
C TYR A 340 -18.94 35.44 -18.26
N ILE A 341 -18.83 34.12 -18.40
CA ILE A 341 -17.80 33.51 -19.25
C ILE A 341 -17.99 33.91 -20.73
N GLU A 342 -19.22 34.03 -21.21
CA GLU A 342 -19.48 34.53 -22.56
C GLU A 342 -19.03 35.98 -22.73
N LEU A 343 -19.31 36.84 -21.73
CA LEU A 343 -18.85 38.23 -21.72
C LEU A 343 -17.33 38.34 -21.84
N ILE A 344 -16.56 37.67 -20.96
CA ILE A 344 -15.09 37.75 -20.97
C ILE A 344 -14.47 37.10 -22.23
N ARG A 345 -15.18 36.20 -22.90
CA ARG A 345 -14.73 35.61 -24.17
C ARG A 345 -14.96 36.57 -25.33
N ALA A 346 -16.08 37.29 -25.32
CA ALA A 346 -16.44 38.26 -26.34
C ALA A 346 -15.67 39.58 -26.20
N ASP A 347 -15.49 40.06 -24.97
CA ASP A 347 -14.79 41.30 -24.66
C ASP A 347 -13.52 41.03 -23.85
N ARG A 348 -12.37 41.12 -24.53
CA ARG A 348 -11.04 40.91 -23.93
C ARG A 348 -10.53 42.09 -23.11
N THR A 349 -11.26 43.20 -23.05
CA THR A 349 -10.92 44.32 -22.18
C THR A 349 -11.31 44.05 -20.73
N VAL A 350 -12.26 43.15 -20.50
CA VAL A 350 -12.64 42.69 -19.16
C VAL A 350 -11.59 41.71 -18.65
N VAL A 351 -10.88 42.09 -17.58
CA VAL A 351 -9.95 41.20 -16.90
C VAL A 351 -10.75 40.11 -16.17
N PRO A 352 -10.59 38.81 -16.51
CA PRO A 352 -11.30 37.74 -15.81
C PRO A 352 -10.80 37.63 -14.37
N CYS A 353 -11.62 37.97 -13.39
CA CYS A 353 -11.32 37.77 -11.97
C CYS A 353 -12.61 37.86 -11.15
N PHE A 354 -12.50 37.61 -9.85
CA PHE A 354 -13.66 37.68 -8.97
C PHE A 354 -14.27 39.08 -8.87
N ASP A 355 -13.44 40.13 -8.88
CA ASP A 355 -13.91 41.53 -8.86
C ASP A 355 -14.87 41.82 -10.03
N THR A 356 -14.47 41.48 -11.26
CA THR A 356 -15.29 41.77 -12.45
C THR A 356 -16.50 40.84 -12.55
N PHE A 357 -16.43 39.62 -12.01
CA PHE A 357 -17.61 38.75 -11.83
C PHE A 357 -18.60 39.35 -10.82
N TYR A 358 -18.11 39.86 -9.70
CA TYR A 358 -18.94 40.48 -8.67
C TYR A 358 -19.64 41.74 -9.19
N GLU A 359 -18.93 42.59 -9.94
CA GLU A 359 -19.48 43.77 -10.63
C GLU A 359 -20.53 43.35 -11.67
N TYR A 360 -20.25 42.32 -12.48
CA TYR A 360 -21.21 41.75 -13.42
C TYR A 360 -22.49 41.27 -12.72
N MET A 361 -22.37 40.56 -11.60
CA MET A 361 -23.52 40.11 -10.81
C MET A 361 -24.32 41.29 -10.25
N ARG A 362 -23.66 42.35 -9.77
CA ARG A 362 -24.29 43.53 -9.16
C ARG A 362 -25.03 44.39 -10.18
N ASP A 363 -24.41 44.65 -11.33
CA ASP A 363 -24.85 45.71 -12.25
C ASP A 363 -25.57 45.16 -13.48
N VAL A 364 -25.15 44.00 -13.99
CA VAL A 364 -25.63 43.45 -15.26
C VAL A 364 -26.59 42.28 -15.03
N TYR A 365 -26.14 41.21 -14.38
CA TYR A 365 -26.94 39.99 -14.19
C TYR A 365 -28.22 40.27 -13.37
N ARG A 366 -28.12 41.16 -12.37
CA ARG A 366 -29.27 41.59 -11.57
C ARG A 366 -30.39 42.22 -12.43
N GLN A 367 -30.03 43.04 -13.42
CA GLN A 367 -31.00 43.65 -14.34
C GLN A 367 -31.55 42.59 -15.30
N GLN A 368 -30.67 41.74 -15.85
CA GLN A 368 -31.09 40.62 -16.72
C GLN A 368 -32.08 39.70 -16.03
N MET A 369 -31.90 39.38 -14.74
CA MET A 369 -32.86 38.57 -13.97
C MET A 369 -34.23 39.23 -13.85
N GLN A 370 -34.30 40.56 -13.75
CA GLN A 370 -35.58 41.30 -13.64
C GLN A 370 -36.33 41.35 -14.98
N GLU A 371 -35.62 41.27 -16.10
CA GLU A 371 -36.16 41.34 -17.47
C GLU A 371 -36.58 39.96 -18.03
N ARG A 372 -36.32 38.85 -17.32
CA ARG A 372 -36.67 37.49 -17.79
C ARG A 372 -38.18 37.25 -17.81
N ASP A 373 -38.63 36.53 -18.83
CA ASP A 373 -40.01 36.04 -18.95
C ASP A 373 -40.41 35.11 -17.79
N ILE A 374 -39.49 34.24 -17.37
CA ILE A 374 -39.65 33.37 -16.20
C ILE A 374 -38.99 34.07 -15.00
N LYS A 375 -39.81 34.57 -14.09
CA LYS A 375 -39.33 35.24 -12.89
C LYS A 375 -38.75 34.24 -11.91
N VAL A 376 -37.53 34.51 -11.46
CA VAL A 376 -36.91 33.83 -10.32
C VAL A 376 -37.28 34.63 -9.08
N GLU A 377 -38.05 34.03 -8.18
CA GLU A 377 -38.45 34.71 -6.95
C GLU A 377 -37.26 34.86 -6.01
N LYS A 378 -37.31 35.86 -5.12
CA LYS A 378 -36.24 36.07 -4.11
C LYS A 378 -36.05 34.86 -3.20
N ALA A 379 -37.09 34.05 -3.00
CA ALA A 379 -37.03 32.80 -2.25
C ALA A 379 -36.24 31.70 -2.98
N ASP A 380 -36.16 31.77 -4.31
CA ASP A 380 -35.47 30.79 -5.14
C ASP A 380 -33.99 31.14 -5.37
N PHE A 381 -33.67 32.43 -5.49
CA PHE A 381 -32.29 32.93 -5.55
C PHE A 381 -32.19 34.37 -5.01
N ASN A 382 -31.56 34.52 -3.86
CA ASN A 382 -31.39 35.83 -3.22
C ASN A 382 -30.04 36.46 -3.59
N ILE A 383 -30.00 37.17 -4.72
CA ILE A 383 -28.80 37.86 -5.21
C ILE A 383 -28.27 38.91 -4.22
N ASP A 384 -29.15 39.56 -3.45
CA ASP A 384 -28.74 40.54 -2.43
C ASP A 384 -27.91 39.89 -1.33
N ASN A 385 -28.38 38.73 -0.86
CA ASN A 385 -27.68 37.94 0.13
C ASN A 385 -26.36 37.40 -0.44
N PHE A 386 -26.37 36.88 -1.67
CA PHE A 386 -25.16 36.45 -2.38
C PHE A 386 -24.10 37.55 -2.43
N LEU A 387 -24.45 38.73 -2.95
CA LEU A 387 -23.54 39.87 -3.05
C LEU A 387 -23.08 40.36 -1.67
N THR A 388 -23.96 40.36 -0.67
CA THR A 388 -23.60 40.79 0.69
C THR A 388 -22.59 39.85 1.33
N THR A 389 -22.81 38.53 1.25
CA THR A 389 -21.89 37.52 1.80
C THR A 389 -20.55 37.55 1.08
N LEU A 390 -20.57 37.63 -0.25
CA LEU A 390 -19.36 37.61 -1.07
C LEU A 390 -18.58 38.94 -1.08
N ARG A 391 -19.14 40.01 -0.50
CA ARG A 391 -18.48 41.32 -0.43
C ARG A 391 -17.11 41.27 0.24
N GLN A 392 -16.89 40.34 1.17
CA GLN A 392 -15.59 40.17 1.83
C GLN A 392 -14.45 39.74 0.90
N TYR A 393 -14.76 39.13 -0.25
CA TYR A 393 -13.79 38.71 -1.27
C TYR A 393 -13.68 39.69 -2.44
N TYR A 394 -14.57 40.68 -2.49
CA TYR A 394 -14.54 41.77 -3.47
C TYR A 394 -13.57 42.87 -3.00
N ARG A 395 -12.98 43.62 -3.94
CA ARG A 395 -12.06 44.75 -3.66
C ARG A 395 -12.43 45.57 -2.42
N GLY A 396 -11.47 45.67 -1.48
CA GLY A 396 -11.65 46.38 -0.21
C GLY A 396 -12.35 45.57 0.88
N GLY A 397 -12.70 44.31 0.61
CA GLY A 397 -13.10 43.33 1.59
C GLY A 397 -11.91 42.69 2.32
N ARG A 398 -12.19 41.95 3.39
CA ARG A 398 -11.16 41.32 4.25
C ARG A 398 -10.25 40.33 3.51
N TYR A 399 -10.79 39.66 2.49
CA TYR A 399 -10.15 38.60 1.73
C TYR A 399 -10.10 38.93 0.22
N ASP A 400 -9.99 40.21 -0.13
CA ASP A 400 -10.01 40.64 -1.53
C ASP A 400 -8.85 40.07 -2.37
N PHE A 401 -7.73 39.76 -1.73
CA PHE A 401 -6.56 39.10 -2.32
C PHE A 401 -6.85 37.67 -2.78
N LEU A 402 -7.79 36.97 -2.16
CA LEU A 402 -7.89 35.52 -2.20
C LEU A 402 -8.30 34.97 -3.57
N LEU A 403 -9.24 35.65 -4.25
CA LEU A 403 -9.83 35.22 -5.54
C LEU A 403 -9.45 36.14 -6.71
N ASN A 404 -8.55 37.10 -6.47
CA ASN A 404 -8.13 38.12 -7.43
C ASN A 404 -6.62 38.09 -7.68
N SER A 405 -5.97 36.94 -7.53
CA SER A 405 -4.53 36.83 -7.75
C SER A 405 -4.15 37.30 -9.15
N LYS A 406 -3.17 38.21 -9.21
CA LYS A 406 -2.54 38.69 -10.46
C LYS A 406 -1.26 37.92 -10.77
N GLU A 407 -0.74 37.19 -9.79
CA GLU A 407 0.43 36.36 -9.96
C GLU A 407 -0.01 35.02 -10.54
N ASN A 408 0.19 34.85 -11.85
CA ASN A 408 -0.02 33.58 -12.51
C ASN A 408 1.12 32.64 -12.12
N ILE A 409 1.09 32.10 -10.90
CA ILE A 409 1.98 30.99 -10.57
C ILE A 409 1.47 29.81 -11.40
N ASP A 410 2.24 29.42 -12.40
CA ASP A 410 1.95 28.28 -13.25
C ASP A 410 2.03 27.00 -12.40
N LEU A 411 0.94 26.69 -11.69
CA LEU A 411 0.80 25.45 -10.95
C LEU A 411 0.71 24.26 -11.90
N LEU A 412 0.38 24.45 -13.18
CA LEU A 412 0.17 23.34 -14.11
C LEU A 412 1.49 22.62 -14.40
N SER A 413 2.56 23.36 -14.74
CA SER A 413 3.87 22.79 -15.08
C SER A 413 4.62 22.22 -13.87
N LYS A 414 4.43 22.79 -12.68
CA LYS A 414 5.11 22.33 -11.45
C LYS A 414 4.74 20.89 -11.11
N ARG A 415 5.73 20.03 -10.91
CA ARG A 415 5.52 18.60 -10.67
C ARG A 415 5.42 18.23 -9.20
N PHE A 416 5.88 19.09 -8.30
CA PHE A 416 5.82 18.81 -6.87
C PHE A 416 5.32 20.04 -6.13
N ILE A 417 4.11 19.95 -5.60
CA ILE A 417 3.41 21.06 -4.93
C ILE A 417 2.92 20.54 -3.59
N VAL A 418 3.28 21.23 -2.52
CA VAL A 418 2.81 20.97 -1.16
C VAL A 418 2.01 22.18 -0.69
N PHE A 419 0.79 21.95 -0.22
CA PHE A 419 -0.05 22.93 0.46
C PHE A 419 -0.11 22.57 1.93
N GLU A 420 0.61 23.33 2.75
CA GLU A 420 0.56 23.23 4.20
C GLU A 420 -0.57 24.11 4.73
N ILE A 421 -1.54 23.46 5.38
CA ILE A 421 -2.79 24.11 5.78
C ILE A 421 -3.07 24.05 7.29
N ASP A 422 -2.12 23.61 8.11
CA ASP A 422 -2.32 23.48 9.56
C ASP A 422 -2.71 24.82 10.22
N SER A 423 -2.12 25.94 9.78
CA SER A 423 -2.42 27.27 10.32
C SER A 423 -3.82 27.79 10.00
N ILE A 424 -4.47 27.24 8.97
CA ILE A 424 -5.79 27.67 8.51
C ILE A 424 -6.87 26.61 8.70
N LYS A 425 -6.53 25.41 9.20
CA LYS A 425 -7.45 24.26 9.30
C LYS A 425 -8.74 24.56 10.08
N ASP A 426 -8.62 25.38 11.12
CA ASP A 426 -9.74 25.77 11.99
C ASP A 426 -10.42 27.08 11.53
N ASN A 427 -9.87 27.74 10.50
CA ASN A 427 -10.44 28.97 9.95
C ASN A 427 -11.57 28.63 8.97
N LYS A 428 -12.81 28.79 9.44
CA LYS A 428 -14.03 28.51 8.69
C LYS A 428 -14.20 29.32 7.40
N GLU A 429 -13.49 30.44 7.26
CA GLU A 429 -13.61 31.32 6.08
C GLU A 429 -12.52 31.01 5.04
N LEU A 430 -11.27 30.82 5.46
CA LEU A 430 -10.13 30.58 4.56
C LEU A 430 -10.01 29.12 4.11
N PHE A 431 -10.29 28.17 5.02
CA PHE A 431 -10.07 26.75 4.76
C PHE A 431 -10.85 26.21 3.56
N PRO A 432 -12.17 26.50 3.42
CA PRO A 432 -12.91 26.04 2.25
C PRO A 432 -12.34 26.60 0.94
N VAL A 433 -11.86 27.85 0.96
CA VAL A 433 -11.30 28.48 -0.25
C VAL A 433 -10.00 27.83 -0.65
N VAL A 434 -9.06 27.68 0.29
CA VAL A 434 -7.75 27.05 0.02
C VAL A 434 -7.94 25.62 -0.46
N THR A 435 -8.86 24.89 0.15
CA THR A 435 -9.26 23.56 -0.34
C THR A 435 -9.64 23.58 -1.82
N ILE A 436 -10.51 24.52 -2.22
CA ILE A 436 -10.98 24.58 -3.60
C ILE A 436 -9.84 24.93 -4.55
N ILE A 437 -8.94 25.83 -4.16
CA ILE A 437 -7.73 26.16 -4.92
C ILE A 437 -6.89 24.91 -5.19
N ILE A 438 -6.67 24.08 -4.15
CA ILE A 438 -5.92 22.83 -4.27
C ILE A 438 -6.62 21.89 -5.26
N MET A 439 -7.94 21.70 -5.09
CA MET A 439 -8.72 20.82 -5.96
C MET A 439 -8.68 21.28 -7.42
N GLU A 440 -8.82 22.57 -7.65
CA GLU A 440 -8.78 23.16 -8.98
C GLU A 440 -7.40 23.03 -9.64
N ALA A 441 -6.33 23.27 -8.87
CA ALA A 441 -4.97 23.04 -9.35
C ALA A 441 -4.77 21.58 -9.79
N PHE A 442 -5.31 20.62 -9.04
CA PHE A 442 -5.23 19.20 -9.40
C PHE A 442 -6.12 18.83 -10.60
N ILE A 443 -7.35 19.33 -10.66
CA ILE A 443 -8.25 19.12 -11.80
C ILE A 443 -7.63 19.68 -13.09
N ASN A 444 -7.04 20.87 -13.03
CA ASN A 444 -6.37 21.48 -14.17
C ASN A 444 -5.24 20.58 -14.70
N LYS A 445 -4.42 20.01 -13.80
CA LYS A 445 -3.40 19.00 -14.16
C LYS A 445 -4.01 17.75 -14.80
N MET A 446 -5.07 17.19 -14.23
CA MET A 446 -5.74 16.01 -14.79
C MET A 446 -6.19 16.25 -16.23
N ARG A 447 -6.73 17.44 -16.51
CA ARG A 447 -7.32 17.80 -17.81
C ARG A 447 -6.26 18.08 -18.86
N ARG A 448 -5.29 18.93 -18.55
CA ARG A 448 -4.34 19.46 -19.53
C ARG A 448 -3.13 18.56 -19.75
N LEU A 449 -2.65 17.83 -18.74
CA LEU A 449 -1.45 17.00 -18.86
C LEU A 449 -1.79 15.58 -19.34
N LYS A 450 -2.02 15.37 -20.64
CA LYS A 450 -2.30 14.01 -21.17
C LYS A 450 -1.08 13.10 -21.10
N GLY A 451 -1.28 11.82 -20.77
CA GLY A 451 -0.20 10.81 -20.68
C GLY A 451 0.72 10.91 -19.47
N VAL A 452 0.59 11.94 -18.65
CA VAL A 452 1.40 12.17 -17.46
C VAL A 452 0.72 11.59 -16.21
N ARG A 453 1.46 10.97 -15.28
CA ARG A 453 0.88 10.49 -14.01
C ARG A 453 0.61 11.66 -13.07
N LYS A 454 -0.52 11.66 -12.36
CA LYS A 454 -0.82 12.65 -11.30
C LYS A 454 -1.19 11.97 -9.99
N GLN A 455 -0.77 12.55 -8.88
CA GLN A 455 -1.08 12.06 -7.55
C GLN A 455 -1.61 13.22 -6.71
N LEU A 456 -2.82 13.05 -6.16
CA LEU A 456 -3.36 13.93 -5.13
C LEU A 456 -3.25 13.22 -3.79
N ILE A 457 -2.60 13.86 -2.83
CA ILE A 457 -2.41 13.31 -1.48
C ILE A 457 -3.07 14.25 -0.49
N ILE A 458 -3.88 13.68 0.38
CA ILE A 458 -4.58 14.39 1.45
C ILE A 458 -4.20 13.73 2.76
N GLU A 459 -3.37 14.41 3.56
CA GLU A 459 -2.93 13.94 4.89
C GLU A 459 -3.68 14.69 6.00
N GLU A 460 -4.45 13.95 6.81
CA GLU A 460 -5.29 14.38 7.95
C GLU A 460 -6.30 15.51 7.70
N ALA A 461 -6.20 16.24 6.60
CA ALA A 461 -7.12 17.29 6.18
C ALA A 461 -8.47 16.73 5.69
N TRP A 462 -8.60 15.41 5.50
CA TRP A 462 -9.79 14.81 4.90
C TRP A 462 -11.09 15.14 5.64
N LYS A 463 -11.06 15.30 6.97
CA LYS A 463 -12.25 15.65 7.77
C LYS A 463 -12.82 16.99 7.37
N ALA A 464 -11.95 17.98 7.30
CA ALA A 464 -12.31 19.33 6.90
C ALA A 464 -12.66 19.38 5.40
N LEU A 465 -12.17 18.41 4.61
CA LEU A 465 -12.57 18.17 3.21
C LEU A 465 -13.86 17.33 3.06
N THR A 466 -14.54 16.95 4.14
CA THR A 466 -15.80 16.19 4.09
C THR A 466 -17.02 16.99 4.54
N SER A 467 -16.95 18.32 4.50
CA SER A 467 -18.17 19.14 4.49
C SER A 467 -19.11 18.67 3.38
N THR A 468 -20.43 18.83 3.55
CA THR A 468 -21.45 18.23 2.66
C THR A 468 -21.18 18.49 1.18
N ASN A 469 -20.69 19.69 0.85
CA ASN A 469 -20.34 20.07 -0.53
C ASN A 469 -19.00 19.47 -1.01
N MET A 470 -17.99 19.32 -0.14
CA MET A 470 -16.66 18.83 -0.51
C MET A 470 -16.57 17.29 -0.56
N ALA A 471 -17.44 16.60 0.18
CA ALA A 471 -17.61 15.16 0.10
C ALA A 471 -17.93 14.66 -1.31
N GLU A 472 -18.82 15.35 -2.04
CA GLU A 472 -19.14 15.03 -3.42
C GLU A 472 -17.94 15.22 -4.36
N TYR A 473 -17.09 16.21 -4.08
CA TYR A 473 -15.84 16.42 -4.82
C TYR A 473 -14.86 15.27 -4.64
N MET A 474 -14.63 14.86 -3.38
CA MET A 474 -13.79 13.71 -3.07
C MET A 474 -14.30 12.45 -3.80
N ARG A 475 -15.62 12.24 -3.80
CA ARG A 475 -16.25 11.13 -4.52
C ARG A 475 -16.07 11.23 -6.03
N TYR A 476 -16.27 12.41 -6.62
CA TYR A 476 -16.03 12.66 -8.04
C TYR A 476 -14.58 12.33 -8.41
N MET A 477 -13.64 12.79 -7.58
CA MET A 477 -12.21 12.66 -7.81
C MET A 477 -11.77 11.20 -7.77
N TYR A 478 -12.16 10.43 -6.75
CA TYR A 478 -11.85 9.00 -6.66
C TYR A 478 -12.41 8.19 -7.84
N LYS A 479 -13.60 8.56 -8.35
CA LYS A 479 -14.23 7.90 -9.52
C LYS A 479 -13.59 8.29 -10.86
N THR A 480 -13.09 9.51 -10.96
CA THR A 480 -12.69 10.13 -12.24
C THR A 480 -11.19 10.10 -12.47
N VAL A 481 -10.37 10.22 -11.42
CA VAL A 481 -8.90 10.33 -11.49
C VAL A 481 -8.27 9.16 -12.27
N ARG A 482 -8.83 7.95 -12.14
CA ARG A 482 -8.38 6.75 -12.88
C ARG A 482 -8.45 6.90 -14.40
N LYS A 483 -9.35 7.74 -14.93
CA LYS A 483 -9.47 8.01 -16.38
C LYS A 483 -8.37 8.92 -16.91
N TYR A 484 -7.66 9.62 -16.02
CA TYR A 484 -6.66 10.65 -16.35
C TYR A 484 -5.24 10.25 -15.98
N PHE A 485 -4.98 8.93 -15.86
CA PHE A 485 -3.72 8.37 -15.36
C PHE A 485 -3.31 8.98 -14.02
N GLY A 486 -4.28 9.18 -13.12
CA GLY A 486 -3.99 9.67 -11.78
C GLY A 486 -4.47 8.74 -10.69
N GLU A 487 -4.12 9.13 -9.49
CA GLU A 487 -4.43 8.45 -8.24
C GLU A 487 -4.71 9.46 -7.14
N ALA A 488 -5.73 9.17 -6.34
CA ALA A 488 -6.01 9.89 -5.10
C ALA A 488 -5.56 9.03 -3.92
N ILE A 489 -4.90 9.67 -2.95
CA ILE A 489 -4.39 9.04 -1.74
C ILE A 489 -4.90 9.81 -0.54
N VAL A 490 -5.58 9.10 0.37
CA VAL A 490 -5.96 9.64 1.68
C VAL A 490 -5.10 8.97 2.74
N VAL A 491 -4.51 9.79 3.59
CA VAL A 491 -3.58 9.40 4.64
C VAL A 491 -4.17 9.88 5.97
N THR A 492 -4.33 8.97 6.93
CA THR A 492 -4.86 9.34 8.24
C THR A 492 -4.41 8.43 9.38
N GLN A 493 -4.49 8.96 10.60
CA GLN A 493 -4.24 8.26 11.86
C GLN A 493 -5.51 7.97 12.65
N GLU A 494 -6.59 8.73 12.45
CA GLU A 494 -7.76 8.67 13.34
C GLU A 494 -8.78 7.62 12.89
N VAL A 495 -8.66 6.41 13.45
CA VAL A 495 -9.55 5.27 13.13
C VAL A 495 -11.03 5.57 13.43
N ASP A 496 -11.32 6.24 14.54
CA ASP A 496 -12.70 6.47 14.99
C ASP A 496 -13.49 7.37 14.03
N ASP A 497 -12.82 8.35 13.44
CA ASP A 497 -13.45 9.27 12.49
C ASP A 497 -13.76 8.60 11.16
N ILE A 498 -12.93 7.64 10.76
CA ILE A 498 -13.14 6.86 9.53
C ILE A 498 -14.32 5.90 9.74
N ILE A 499 -14.38 5.24 10.90
CA ILE A 499 -15.46 4.30 11.25
C ILE A 499 -16.81 5.02 11.29
N SER A 500 -16.84 6.25 11.81
CA SER A 500 -18.07 7.03 12.00
C SER A 500 -18.56 7.74 10.73
N SER A 501 -17.76 7.80 9.65
CA SER A 501 -18.12 8.53 8.42
C SER A 501 -18.53 7.60 7.26
N PRO A 502 -19.84 7.51 6.92
CA PRO A 502 -20.31 6.74 5.78
C PRO A 502 -19.70 7.19 4.46
N ILE A 503 -19.51 8.50 4.31
CA ILE A 503 -18.95 9.13 3.11
C ILE A 503 -17.53 8.63 2.85
N VAL A 504 -16.70 8.55 3.89
CA VAL A 504 -15.31 8.07 3.78
C VAL A 504 -15.29 6.60 3.38
N LYS A 505 -16.12 5.78 4.04
CA LYS A 505 -16.23 4.35 3.70
C LYS A 505 -16.61 4.15 2.23
N GLU A 506 -17.69 4.78 1.79
CA GLU A 506 -18.24 4.60 0.45
C GLU A 506 -17.41 5.24 -0.66
N SER A 507 -16.82 6.41 -0.38
CA SER A 507 -16.17 7.23 -1.42
C SER A 507 -14.66 7.02 -1.48
N ILE A 508 -14.00 6.75 -0.35
CA ILE A 508 -12.55 6.63 -0.25
C ILE A 508 -12.15 5.16 -0.16
N ILE A 509 -12.60 4.45 0.88
CA ILE A 509 -12.14 3.07 1.15
C ILE A 509 -12.58 2.12 0.03
N ASN A 510 -13.87 2.13 -0.32
CA ASN A 510 -14.41 1.26 -1.38
C ASN A 510 -13.85 1.57 -2.78
N ASN A 511 -13.30 2.77 -3.00
CA ASN A 511 -12.67 3.16 -4.27
C ASN A 511 -11.14 3.16 -4.19
N SER A 512 -10.55 2.53 -3.16
CA SER A 512 -9.11 2.36 -2.97
C SER A 512 -8.75 0.88 -3.01
N ASP A 513 -8.25 0.43 -4.15
CA ASP A 513 -7.84 -0.98 -4.30
C ASP A 513 -6.49 -1.26 -3.63
N CYS A 514 -5.70 -0.21 -3.35
CA CYS A 514 -4.48 -0.30 -2.58
C CYS A 514 -4.73 0.19 -1.16
N LYS A 515 -4.50 -0.68 -0.18
CA LYS A 515 -4.59 -0.35 1.25
C LYS A 515 -3.21 -0.49 1.85
N ILE A 516 -2.78 0.52 2.59
CA ILE A 516 -1.47 0.57 3.21
C ILE A 516 -1.69 0.77 4.71
N LEU A 517 -1.22 -0.19 5.51
CA LEU A 517 -1.36 -0.15 6.96
C LEU A 517 0.03 -0.15 7.58
N LEU A 518 0.29 0.85 8.40
CA LEU A 518 1.46 0.86 9.27
C LEU A 518 1.13 0.15 10.59
N ASP A 519 2.06 0.20 11.54
CA ASP A 519 1.94 -0.44 12.85
C ASP A 519 0.64 -0.07 13.59
N GLN A 520 -0.28 -1.03 13.75
CA GLN A 520 -1.59 -0.82 14.36
C GLN A 520 -1.64 -1.17 15.85
N ARG A 521 -0.50 -1.34 16.54
CA ARG A 521 -0.49 -1.75 17.96
C ARG A 521 -1.27 -0.82 18.90
N LYS A 522 -1.34 0.48 18.59
CA LYS A 522 -2.16 1.43 19.37
C LYS A 522 -3.66 1.16 19.26
N TYR A 523 -4.09 0.46 18.21
CA TYR A 523 -5.49 0.16 17.91
C TYR A 523 -5.85 -1.32 18.05
N MET A 524 -5.04 -2.13 18.77
CA MET A 524 -5.31 -3.57 18.97
C MET A 524 -6.73 -3.87 19.45
N ASN A 525 -7.27 -3.04 20.36
CA ASN A 525 -8.62 -3.23 20.90
C ASN A 525 -9.75 -2.90 19.91
N LYS A 526 -9.44 -2.17 18.83
CA LYS A 526 -10.40 -1.78 17.78
C LYS A 526 -10.11 -2.49 16.46
N PHE A 527 -9.12 -3.39 16.42
CA PHE A 527 -8.63 -3.97 15.17
C PHE A 527 -9.71 -4.79 14.45
N ASP A 528 -10.63 -5.44 15.17
CA ASP A 528 -11.73 -6.17 14.53
C ASP A 528 -12.67 -5.23 13.75
N GLN A 529 -12.85 -3.99 14.21
CA GLN A 529 -13.60 -2.96 13.48
C GLN A 529 -12.83 -2.49 12.25
N ILE A 530 -11.50 -2.35 12.36
CA ILE A 530 -10.62 -2.01 11.23
C ILE A 530 -10.66 -3.13 10.18
N GLN A 531 -10.57 -4.39 10.61
CA GLN A 531 -10.65 -5.58 9.76
C GLN A 531 -11.98 -5.60 9.00
N ALA A 532 -13.11 -5.37 9.68
CA ALA A 532 -14.43 -5.32 9.06
C ALA A 532 -14.59 -4.13 8.10
N LEU A 533 -14.09 -2.95 8.49
CA LEU A 533 -14.18 -1.74 7.68
C LEU A 533 -13.38 -1.85 6.38
N LEU A 534 -12.18 -2.41 6.47
CA LEU A 534 -11.27 -2.58 5.34
C LEU A 534 -11.48 -3.89 4.59
N GLY A 535 -12.33 -4.80 5.08
CA GLY A 535 -12.57 -6.11 4.48
C GLY A 535 -11.31 -6.98 4.43
N LEU A 536 -10.53 -7.00 5.52
CA LEU A 536 -9.30 -7.80 5.61
C LEU A 536 -9.61 -9.25 6.00
N THR A 537 -8.93 -10.19 5.35
CA THR A 537 -8.93 -11.61 5.71
C THR A 537 -8.15 -11.86 7.00
N ASP A 538 -8.31 -13.04 7.61
CA ASP A 538 -7.55 -13.41 8.81
C ASP A 538 -6.05 -13.52 8.54
N LYS A 539 -5.67 -13.92 7.32
CA LYS A 539 -4.28 -13.89 6.85
C LYS A 539 -3.73 -12.45 6.83
N GLU A 540 -4.47 -11.51 6.27
CA GLU A 540 -4.07 -10.11 6.19
C GLU A 540 -4.01 -9.47 7.59
N LYS A 541 -4.95 -9.80 8.47
CA LYS A 541 -4.89 -9.45 9.89
C LYS A 541 -3.59 -9.91 10.52
N ALA A 542 -3.24 -11.20 10.38
CA ALA A 542 -1.99 -11.74 10.93
C ALA A 542 -0.77 -11.01 10.38
N GLN A 543 -0.74 -10.68 9.07
CA GLN A 543 0.33 -9.89 8.48
C GLN A 543 0.43 -8.47 9.08
N VAL A 544 -0.68 -7.75 9.19
CA VAL A 544 -0.70 -6.38 9.76
C VAL A 544 -0.27 -6.38 11.22
N LEU A 545 -0.72 -7.38 12.00
CA LEU A 545 -0.36 -7.51 13.41
C LEU A 545 1.09 -7.97 13.64
N SER A 546 1.72 -8.55 12.62
CA SER A 546 3.14 -8.92 12.66
C SER A 546 4.12 -7.75 12.41
N ILE A 547 3.61 -6.57 12.02
CA ILE A 547 4.43 -5.40 11.70
C ILE A 547 5.29 -5.00 12.91
N ASN A 548 6.58 -4.81 12.67
CA ASN A 548 7.60 -4.39 13.62
C ASN A 548 7.77 -5.32 14.85
N MET A 549 7.39 -6.61 14.73
CA MET A 549 7.55 -7.60 15.81
C MET A 549 8.95 -8.22 15.88
N ALA A 550 9.63 -8.34 14.74
CA ALA A 550 10.92 -9.00 14.64
C ALA A 550 11.97 -8.16 13.90
N ASN A 551 11.99 -6.84 14.12
CA ASN A 551 12.98 -5.99 13.45
C ASN A 551 14.41 -6.39 13.80
N ASN A 552 15.32 -6.30 12.84
CA ASN A 552 16.75 -6.51 13.08
C ASN A 552 17.31 -5.31 13.87
N PRO A 553 17.95 -5.53 15.04
CA PRO A 553 18.43 -4.45 15.90
C PRO A 553 19.60 -3.64 15.31
N SER A 554 20.31 -4.17 14.30
CA SER A 554 21.44 -3.50 13.64
C SER A 554 21.02 -2.59 12.48
N ARG A 555 19.73 -2.53 12.16
CA ARG A 555 19.20 -1.81 10.99
C ARG A 555 18.09 -0.86 11.40
N HIS A 556 17.99 0.25 10.67
CA HIS A 556 17.01 1.30 10.94
C HIS A 556 15.92 1.29 9.88
N TYR A 557 14.81 0.60 10.17
CA TYR A 557 13.68 0.52 9.28
C TYR A 557 12.36 0.39 10.04
N LYS A 558 11.27 0.72 9.34
CA LYS A 558 9.90 0.44 9.78
C LYS A 558 9.19 -0.40 8.74
N GLU A 559 8.42 -1.36 9.20
CA GLU A 559 7.62 -2.20 8.32
C GLU A 559 6.28 -1.57 8.00
N VAL A 560 5.78 -1.88 6.81
CA VAL A 560 4.49 -1.44 6.28
C VAL A 560 3.82 -2.61 5.57
N TRP A 561 2.54 -2.81 5.83
CA TRP A 561 1.72 -3.75 5.08
C TRP A 561 1.08 -3.07 3.89
N ILE A 562 1.09 -3.76 2.74
CA ILE A 562 0.44 -3.31 1.51
C ILE A 562 -0.46 -4.42 1.01
N GLY A 563 -1.76 -4.13 0.89
CA GLY A 563 -2.77 -4.98 0.26
C GLY A 563 -3.25 -4.39 -1.07
N LEU A 564 -3.44 -5.27 -2.05
CA LEU A 564 -3.84 -4.94 -3.42
C LEU A 564 -5.04 -5.79 -3.82
N GLY A 565 -6.17 -5.12 -4.09
CA GLY A 565 -7.38 -5.73 -4.63
C GLY A 565 -8.01 -6.82 -3.75
N GLY A 566 -7.64 -6.88 -2.47
CA GLY A 566 -8.09 -7.93 -1.53
C GLY A 566 -7.60 -9.35 -1.87
N THR A 567 -6.62 -9.49 -2.77
CA THR A 567 -6.12 -10.81 -3.24
C THR A 567 -4.62 -10.97 -3.04
N GLN A 568 -3.86 -9.88 -3.08
CA GLN A 568 -2.42 -9.90 -2.87
C GLN A 568 -2.04 -8.96 -1.73
N SER A 569 -1.25 -9.47 -0.79
CA SER A 569 -0.81 -8.69 0.36
C SER A 569 0.54 -9.15 0.87
N ALA A 570 1.37 -8.20 1.30
CA ALA A 570 2.66 -8.48 1.90
C ALA A 570 3.12 -7.35 2.83
N VAL A 571 4.04 -7.68 3.74
CA VAL A 571 4.71 -6.72 4.62
C VAL A 571 6.09 -6.41 4.04
N TYR A 572 6.43 -5.13 3.91
CA TYR A 572 7.71 -4.66 3.40
C TYR A 572 8.41 -3.76 4.42
N ALA A 573 9.72 -3.66 4.36
CA ALA A 573 10.51 -2.73 5.15
C ALA A 573 10.78 -1.43 4.38
N THR A 574 10.55 -0.30 5.05
CA THR A 574 10.95 1.04 4.63
C THR A 574 12.28 1.36 5.28
N GLU A 575 13.35 1.16 4.53
CA GLU A 575 14.72 1.50 4.90
C GLU A 575 15.26 2.46 3.86
N VAL A 576 15.87 3.55 4.31
CA VAL A 576 16.29 4.65 3.45
C VAL A 576 17.74 5.03 3.75
N SER A 577 18.37 5.74 2.82
CA SER A 577 19.71 6.30 3.04
C SER A 577 19.74 7.33 4.17
N PRO A 578 20.91 7.60 4.78
CA PRO A 578 21.04 8.66 5.80
C PRO A 578 20.55 10.03 5.32
N GLU A 579 20.80 10.39 4.07
CA GLU A 579 20.36 11.66 3.47
C GLU A 579 18.84 11.74 3.37
N GLU A 580 18.19 10.64 2.98
CA GLU A 580 16.73 10.54 2.97
C GLU A 580 16.15 10.63 4.37
N TYR A 581 16.76 9.93 5.34
CA TYR A 581 16.33 10.00 6.73
C TYR A 581 16.32 11.44 7.24
N LEU A 582 17.41 12.19 7.02
CA LEU A 582 17.53 13.58 7.44
C LEU A 582 16.59 14.53 6.68
N ALA A 583 16.21 14.19 5.44
CA ALA A 583 15.22 14.96 4.68
C ALA A 583 13.78 14.70 5.14
N TYR A 584 13.50 13.52 5.71
CA TYR A 584 12.15 13.07 6.08
C TYR A 584 11.87 13.16 7.58
N THR A 585 12.90 13.26 8.42
CA THR A 585 12.75 13.27 9.87
C THR A 585 11.83 14.41 10.30
N THR A 586 10.91 14.09 11.21
CA THR A 586 10.01 15.05 11.87
C THR A 586 10.48 15.41 13.27
N GLU A 587 11.55 14.79 13.76
CA GLU A 587 12.12 15.08 15.07
C GLU A 587 12.73 16.49 15.07
N GLU A 588 12.22 17.34 15.95
CA GLU A 588 12.54 18.77 15.96
C GLU A 588 14.03 19.03 16.17
N THR A 589 14.66 18.30 17.09
CA THR A 589 16.10 18.42 17.39
C THR A 589 16.97 18.08 16.18
N GLU A 590 16.61 17.04 15.42
CA GLU A 590 17.31 16.66 14.20
C GLU A 590 17.08 17.71 13.10
N LYS A 591 15.83 18.16 12.89
CA LYS A 591 15.49 19.19 11.90
C LYS A 591 16.28 20.48 12.11
N VAL A 592 16.29 21.01 13.33
CA VAL A 592 16.98 22.26 13.66
C VAL A 592 18.47 22.15 13.37
N GLU A 593 19.09 21.03 13.73
CA GLU A 593 20.51 20.81 13.47
C GLU A 593 20.82 20.70 11.97
N VAL A 594 19.98 19.99 11.20
CA VAL A 594 20.11 19.89 9.74
C VAL A 594 20.03 21.27 9.10
N TYR A 595 19.06 22.11 9.48
CA TYR A 595 18.93 23.47 8.95
C TYR A 595 20.13 24.34 9.32
N ARG A 596 20.56 24.30 10.58
CA ARG A 596 21.74 25.04 11.05
C ARG A 596 22.99 24.69 10.26
N LEU A 597 23.20 23.41 9.95
CA LEU A 597 24.33 22.95 9.15
C LEU A 597 24.19 23.28 7.67
N ALA A 598 22.97 23.32 7.14
CA ALA A 598 22.71 23.65 5.73
C ALA A 598 22.81 25.15 5.41
N GLU A 599 22.75 26.02 6.43
CA GLU A 599 22.94 27.47 6.32
C GLU A 599 24.41 27.91 6.46
N GLN A 600 25.29 27.00 6.90
CA GLN A 600 26.75 27.19 6.93
C GLN A 600 27.37 26.87 5.56
#